data_AF-A0A179S8E6-F1
#
_entry.id   AF-A0A179S8E6-F1
#
_cell.length_a   1.000
_cell.length_b   1.000
_cell.length_c   1.000
_cell.angle_alpha   90.00
_cell.angle_beta   90.00
_cell.angle_gamma   90.00
#
_symmetry.space_group_name_H-M   'P 1'
#
loop_
_entity.id
_entity.type
_entity.pdbx_description
1 polymer ?
#
loop_
_entity_poly.entity_id
_entity_poly.type
_entity_poly.pdbx_seq_one_letter_code
_entity_poly.pdbx_strand_id
1 'polypeptide(L)'
;MSDYTQISPAAVTAAFECAKGSYQRAVLNGYEAWSGSTLTGRAARYGGKYRTSREELLARLEAHPELAVEERHARRRTVAIVTRQEAAAAGGAYAFIEAEAERQRIEQERADDEAQRLAFLQRLEDHRRDMLALAEI
;
A
#
# COMPACT_ATOMS: atom_id res chain seq x y z
N MET A 1 1.62 -1.85 2.83
CA MET A 1 0.25 -1.46 2.43
C MET A 1 -0.47 -0.92 3.64
N SER A 2 -1.16 0.21 3.52
CA SER A 2 -1.93 0.75 4.65
C SER A 2 -3.16 -0.13 4.95
N ASP A 3 -3.53 -0.20 6.23
CA ASP A 3 -4.62 -1.01 6.74
C ASP A 3 -6.01 -0.57 6.24
N TYR A 4 -6.17 0.70 5.88
CA TYR A 4 -7.45 1.30 5.52
C TYR A 4 -7.56 1.69 4.05
N THR A 5 -6.44 2.05 3.43
CA THR A 5 -6.44 2.59 2.07
C THR A 5 -5.35 1.93 1.24
N GLN A 6 -5.73 1.42 0.07
CA GLN A 6 -4.81 0.81 -0.88
C GLN A 6 -4.85 1.66 -2.15
N ILE A 7 -3.72 2.29 -2.49
CA ILE A 7 -3.62 3.16 -3.68
C ILE A 7 -2.56 2.58 -4.60
N SER A 8 -2.87 2.38 -5.89
CA SER A 8 -1.85 2.04 -6.88
C SER A 8 -0.89 3.21 -7.08
N PRO A 9 0.40 2.97 -7.40
CA PRO A 9 1.35 4.06 -7.64
C PRO A 9 0.86 5.08 -8.69
N ALA A 10 0.20 4.60 -9.76
CA ALA A 10 -0.33 5.45 -10.82
C ALA A 10 -1.50 6.34 -10.36
N ALA A 11 -2.27 5.93 -9.34
CA ALA A 11 -3.42 6.67 -8.85
C ALA A 11 -3.09 7.69 -7.75
N VAL A 12 -1.87 7.68 -7.19
CA VAL A 12 -1.49 8.50 -6.02
C VAL A 12 -1.74 9.99 -6.27
N THR A 13 -1.20 10.56 -7.35
CA THR A 13 -1.30 12.01 -7.60
C THR A 13 -2.76 12.46 -7.68
N ALA A 14 -3.55 11.82 -8.55
CA ALA A 14 -4.98 12.13 -8.73
C ALA A 14 -5.79 11.94 -7.43
N ALA A 15 -5.50 10.89 -6.65
CA ALA A 15 -6.17 10.68 -5.36
C ALA A 15 -5.87 11.82 -4.38
N PHE A 16 -4.61 12.28 -4.31
CA PHE A 16 -4.20 13.36 -3.40
C PHE A 16 -4.71 14.75 -3.84
N GLU A 17 -4.92 14.98 -5.13
CA GLU A 17 -5.59 16.18 -5.65
C GLU A 17 -7.04 16.29 -5.18
N CYS A 18 -7.71 15.15 -4.93
CA CYS A 18 -9.06 15.12 -4.37
C CYS A 18 -9.13 15.52 -2.88
N ALA A 19 -8.00 15.56 -2.17
CA ALA A 19 -7.94 15.88 -0.75
C ALA A 19 -7.83 17.38 -0.47
N LYS A 20 -8.80 17.93 0.29
CA LYS A 20 -8.89 19.34 0.67
C LYS A 20 -8.12 19.72 1.94
N GLY A 21 -7.57 18.75 2.67
CA GLY A 21 -6.89 19.04 3.94
C GLY A 21 -6.09 17.88 4.50
N SER A 22 -5.35 18.15 5.57
CA SER A 22 -4.43 17.20 6.22
C SER A 22 -5.13 15.93 6.69
N TYR A 23 -6.35 16.04 7.23
CA TYR A 23 -7.13 14.88 7.65
C TYR A 23 -7.44 13.92 6.49
N GLN A 24 -7.91 14.45 5.36
CA GLN A 24 -8.21 13.64 4.18
C GLN A 24 -6.93 13.02 3.59
N ARG A 25 -5.81 13.73 3.62
CA ARG A 25 -4.50 13.15 3.27
C ARG A 25 -4.09 12.04 4.23
N ALA A 26 -4.37 12.17 5.53
CA ALA A 26 -4.12 11.11 6.50
C ALA A 26 -4.99 9.87 6.25
N VAL A 27 -6.23 10.05 5.79
CA VAL A 27 -7.10 8.95 5.33
C VAL A 27 -6.53 8.29 4.06
N LEU A 28 -6.05 9.05 3.08
CA LEU A 28 -5.44 8.49 1.85
C LEU A 28 -4.14 7.73 2.12
N ASN A 29 -3.27 8.26 3.00
CA ASN A 29 -2.12 7.51 3.51
C ASN A 29 -2.53 6.33 4.41
N GLY A 30 -3.81 6.29 4.79
CA GLY A 30 -4.43 5.36 5.72
C GLY A 30 -3.78 5.32 7.11
N TYR A 31 -3.35 6.47 7.59
CA TYR A 31 -3.13 6.71 9.02
C TYR A 31 -4.47 6.83 9.77
N GLU A 32 -5.53 7.25 9.08
CA GLU A 32 -6.88 7.40 9.62
C GLU A 32 -7.85 6.44 8.96
N ALA A 33 -8.77 5.87 9.74
CA ALA A 33 -9.74 4.89 9.25
C ALA A 33 -10.92 5.55 8.52
N TRP A 34 -11.40 4.91 7.45
CA TRP A 34 -12.61 5.33 6.74
C TRP A 34 -13.89 5.24 7.60
N SER A 35 -13.90 4.37 8.61
CA SER A 35 -14.97 4.29 9.62
C SER A 35 -14.92 5.44 10.64
N GLY A 36 -13.76 6.08 10.81
CA GLY A 36 -13.49 7.02 11.89
C GLY A 36 -13.14 6.36 13.22
N SER A 37 -12.87 5.05 13.27
CA SER A 37 -12.50 4.34 14.51
C SER A 37 -11.18 4.82 15.14
N THR A 38 -10.36 5.53 14.38
CA THR A 38 -9.11 6.17 14.83
C THR A 38 -9.35 7.51 15.55
N LEU A 39 -10.55 8.08 15.46
CA LEU A 39 -10.89 9.34 16.13
C LEU A 39 -11.07 9.12 17.62
N THR A 40 -10.16 9.68 18.42
CA THR A 40 -10.17 9.56 19.89
C THR A 40 -10.23 10.92 20.59
N GLY A 41 -10.51 10.92 21.89
CA GLY A 41 -10.50 12.12 22.73
C GLY A 41 -11.38 13.27 22.21
N ARG A 42 -10.79 14.45 22.03
CA ARG A 42 -11.51 15.63 21.53
C ARG A 42 -12.00 15.46 20.09
N ALA A 43 -11.29 14.70 19.26
CA ALA A 43 -11.67 14.48 17.86
C ALA A 43 -12.96 13.64 17.75
N ALA A 44 -13.17 12.68 18.64
CA ALA A 44 -14.38 11.86 18.70
C ALA A 44 -15.66 12.71 18.89
N ARG A 45 -15.57 13.82 19.63
CA ARG A 45 -16.69 14.77 19.82
C ARG A 45 -17.13 15.44 18.52
N TYR A 46 -16.25 15.51 17.53
CA TYR A 46 -16.52 16.05 16.20
C TYR A 46 -16.72 14.95 15.15
N GLY A 47 -17.02 13.71 15.57
CA GLY A 47 -17.14 12.54 14.70
C GLY A 47 -18.07 12.75 13.50
N GLY A 48 -19.16 13.50 13.68
CA GLY A 48 -20.07 13.89 12.58
C GLY A 48 -19.38 14.72 11.49
N LYS A 49 -18.58 15.73 11.86
CA LYS A 49 -17.82 16.55 10.90
C LYS A 49 -16.77 15.73 10.16
N TYR A 50 -16.08 14.85 10.87
CA TYR A 50 -15.11 13.96 10.26
C TYR A 50 -15.76 12.92 9.34
N ARG A 51 -16.95 12.42 9.68
CA ARG A 51 -17.74 11.56 8.79
C ARG A 51 -18.06 12.31 7.50
N THR A 52 -18.63 13.51 7.58
CA THR A 52 -18.88 14.35 6.39
C THR A 52 -17.60 14.56 5.58
N SER A 53 -16.48 14.86 6.23
CA SER A 53 -15.19 15.04 5.55
C SER A 53 -14.73 13.79 4.77
N ARG A 54 -14.97 12.58 5.29
CA ARG A 54 -14.64 11.32 4.60
C ARG A 54 -15.58 11.01 3.44
N GLU A 55 -16.89 11.18 3.64
CA GLU A 55 -17.87 10.94 2.56
C GLU A 55 -17.69 11.94 1.41
N GLU A 56 -17.39 13.20 1.71
CA GLU A 56 -17.07 14.19 0.68
C GLU A 56 -15.77 13.88 -0.07
N LEU A 57 -14.76 13.31 0.61
CA LEU A 57 -13.54 12.84 -0.04
C LEU A 57 -13.86 11.68 -0.98
N LEU A 58 -14.59 10.68 -0.49
CA LEU A 58 -14.98 9.51 -1.28
C LEU A 58 -15.77 9.93 -2.53
N ALA A 59 -16.76 10.80 -2.39
CA ALA A 59 -17.54 11.31 -3.52
C ALA A 59 -16.68 12.00 -4.58
N ARG A 60 -15.61 12.73 -4.17
CA ARG A 60 -14.67 13.33 -5.12
C ARG A 60 -13.79 12.29 -5.82
N LEU A 61 -13.34 11.27 -5.10
CA LEU A 61 -12.54 10.19 -5.67
C LEU A 61 -13.37 9.40 -6.70
N GLU A 62 -14.61 9.06 -6.38
CA GLU A 62 -15.54 8.34 -7.27
C GLU A 62 -15.90 9.17 -8.52
N ALA A 63 -16.06 10.48 -8.36
CA ALA A 63 -16.35 11.40 -9.45
C ALA A 63 -15.11 11.71 -10.31
N HIS A 64 -13.90 11.34 -9.87
CA HIS A 64 -12.68 11.62 -10.63
C HIS A 64 -12.65 10.80 -11.93
N PRO A 65 -12.35 11.43 -13.09
CA PRO A 65 -12.44 10.77 -14.39
C PRO A 65 -11.44 9.62 -14.54
N GLU A 66 -10.27 9.71 -13.91
CA GLU A 66 -9.19 8.73 -14.06
C GLU A 66 -9.21 7.61 -13.01
N LEU A 67 -9.98 7.76 -11.94
CA LEU A 67 -9.93 6.83 -10.81
C LEU A 67 -11.06 5.81 -10.86
N ALA A 68 -10.73 4.59 -10.46
CA ALA A 68 -11.68 3.57 -10.05
C ALA A 68 -11.52 3.37 -8.54
N VAL A 69 -12.65 3.45 -7.84
CA VAL A 69 -12.71 3.37 -6.37
C VAL A 69 -13.63 2.22 -6.02
N GLU A 70 -13.20 1.38 -5.08
CA GLU A 70 -13.99 0.28 -4.57
C GLU A 70 -13.89 0.22 -3.05
N GLU A 71 -15.05 0.15 -2.40
CA GLU A 71 -15.13 0.00 -0.94
C GLU A 71 -15.36 -1.46 -0.56
N ARG A 72 -14.70 -1.91 0.51
CA ARG A 72 -14.95 -3.23 1.10
C ARG A 72 -15.34 -3.07 2.57
N HIS A 73 -16.48 -3.65 2.91
CA HIS A 73 -17.02 -3.69 4.27
C HIS A 73 -16.92 -5.12 4.83
N ALA A 74 -15.71 -5.50 5.24
CA ALA A 74 -15.46 -6.78 5.91
C ALA A 74 -15.30 -6.55 7.42
N ARG A 75 -14.20 -7.01 8.03
CA ARG A 75 -13.86 -6.71 9.44
C ARG A 75 -13.65 -5.20 9.70
N ARG A 76 -13.24 -4.46 8.67
CA ARG A 76 -13.02 -3.01 8.68
C ARG A 76 -13.47 -2.44 7.34
N ARG A 77 -13.82 -1.15 7.31
CA ARG A 77 -14.06 -0.39 6.08
C ARG A 77 -12.71 -0.05 5.44
N THR A 78 -12.46 -0.59 4.26
CA THR A 78 -11.28 -0.28 3.46
C THR A 78 -11.67 0.24 2.10
N VAL A 79 -10.77 0.99 1.47
CA VAL A 79 -10.98 1.56 0.13
C VAL A 79 -9.77 1.27 -0.74
N ALA A 80 -10.01 0.68 -1.91
CA ALA A 80 -9.03 0.54 -2.98
C ALA A 80 -9.22 1.69 -3.98
N ILE A 81 -8.12 2.32 -4.37
CA ILE A 81 -8.08 3.44 -5.30
C ILE A 81 -7.01 3.14 -6.34
N VAL A 82 -7.45 2.92 -7.57
CA VAL A 82 -6.55 2.63 -8.70
C VAL A 82 -6.97 3.48 -9.90
N THR A 83 -6.20 3.45 -10.97
CA THR A 83 -6.66 4.06 -12.23
C THR A 83 -7.77 3.21 -12.85
N ARG A 84 -8.68 3.82 -13.62
CA ARG A 84 -9.72 3.07 -14.34
C ARG A 84 -9.14 2.02 -15.29
N GLN A 85 -7.99 2.32 -15.89
CA GLN A 85 -7.28 1.40 -16.77
C GLN A 85 -6.78 0.17 -16.01
N GLU A 86 -6.16 0.35 -14.84
CA GLU A 86 -5.70 -0.74 -13.97
C GLU A 86 -6.89 -1.61 -13.51
N ALA A 87 -7.97 -0.98 -13.04
CA ALA A 87 -9.17 -1.70 -12.63
C ALA A 87 -9.79 -2.49 -13.79
N ALA A 88 -9.88 -1.90 -14.99
CA ALA A 88 -10.42 -2.58 -16.16
C ALA A 88 -9.57 -3.78 -16.58
N ALA A 89 -8.24 -3.68 -16.49
CA ALA A 89 -7.33 -4.77 -16.81
C ALA A 89 -7.43 -5.95 -15.82
N ALA A 90 -7.71 -5.67 -14.54
CA ALA A 90 -7.79 -6.68 -13.49
C ALA A 90 -9.21 -7.17 -13.17
N GLY A 91 -10.25 -6.50 -13.68
CA GLY A 91 -11.66 -6.79 -13.36
C GLY A 91 -12.17 -6.15 -12.07
N GLY A 92 -11.46 -5.16 -11.53
CA GLY A 92 -11.83 -4.43 -10.30
C GLY A 92 -10.63 -3.76 -9.62
N ALA A 93 -10.89 -2.83 -8.71
CA ALA A 93 -9.82 -2.14 -7.99
C ALA A 93 -9.12 -3.08 -7.01
N TYR A 94 -9.88 -3.86 -6.25
CA TYR A 94 -9.28 -4.86 -5.35
C TYR A 94 -8.57 -5.99 -6.10
N ALA A 95 -9.13 -6.43 -7.23
CA ALA A 95 -8.49 -7.46 -8.05
C ALA A 95 -7.09 -7.02 -8.51
N PHE A 96 -6.95 -5.74 -8.90
CA PHE A 96 -5.64 -5.17 -9.25
C PHE A 96 -4.69 -5.17 -8.05
N ILE A 97 -5.12 -4.66 -6.90
CA ILE A 97 -4.29 -4.59 -5.70
C ILE A 97 -3.83 -5.98 -5.24
N GLU A 98 -4.74 -6.97 -5.26
CA GLU A 98 -4.44 -8.35 -4.87
C GLU A 98 -3.44 -8.99 -5.85
N ALA A 99 -3.61 -8.78 -7.17
CA ALA A 99 -2.68 -9.27 -8.17
C ALA A 99 -1.28 -8.64 -8.05
N GLU A 100 -1.21 -7.33 -7.78
CA GLU A 100 0.06 -6.61 -7.62
C GLU A 100 0.80 -7.03 -6.34
N ALA A 101 0.06 -7.21 -5.24
CA ALA A 101 0.63 -7.73 -4.00
C ALA A 101 1.21 -9.14 -4.19
N GLU A 102 0.57 -9.99 -4.98
CA GLU A 102 1.07 -11.34 -5.26
C GLU A 102 2.33 -11.30 -6.14
N ARG A 103 2.37 -10.43 -7.16
CA ARG A 103 3.58 -10.21 -7.98
C ARG A 103 4.77 -9.78 -7.14
N GLN A 104 4.56 -8.80 -6.25
CA GLN A 104 5.59 -8.31 -5.34
C GLN A 104 6.10 -9.40 -4.39
N ARG A 105 5.23 -10.29 -3.90
CA ARG A 105 5.65 -11.43 -3.06
C ARG A 105 6.55 -12.40 -3.81
N ILE A 106 6.15 -12.78 -5.02
CA ILE A 106 6.94 -13.69 -5.87
C ILE A 106 8.30 -13.06 -6.21
N GLU A 107 8.32 -11.77 -6.50
CA GLU A 107 9.55 -11.03 -6.78
C GLU A 107 10.46 -10.96 -5.54
N GLN A 108 9.89 -10.67 -4.38
CA GLN A 108 10.63 -10.64 -3.12
C GLN A 108 11.22 -12.00 -2.76
N GLU A 109 10.44 -13.08 -2.91
CA GLU A 109 10.91 -14.44 -2.66
C GLU A 109 12.11 -14.79 -3.56
N ARG A 110 12.02 -14.45 -4.86
CA ARG A 110 13.14 -14.64 -5.79
C ARG A 110 14.37 -13.83 -5.41
N ALA A 111 14.18 -12.57 -4.99
CA ALA A 111 15.27 -11.71 -4.55
C ALA A 111 15.93 -12.25 -3.26
N ASP A 112 15.13 -12.78 -2.33
CA ASP A 112 15.61 -13.38 -1.09
C ASP A 112 16.39 -14.68 -1.37
N ASP A 113 15.90 -15.54 -2.27
CA ASP A 113 16.61 -16.74 -2.70
C ASP A 113 17.95 -16.42 -3.37
N GLU A 114 17.97 -15.41 -4.24
CA GLU A 114 19.20 -14.95 -4.90
C GLU A 114 20.19 -14.38 -3.87
N ALA A 115 19.71 -13.57 -2.93
CA ALA A 115 20.53 -13.03 -1.84
C ALA A 115 21.12 -14.15 -0.97
N GLN A 116 20.34 -15.18 -0.64
CA GLN A 116 20.84 -16.35 0.10
C GLN A 116 21.91 -17.11 -0.67
N ARG A 117 21.71 -17.31 -1.98
CA ARG A 117 22.69 -17.97 -2.85
C ARG A 117 24.01 -17.19 -2.90
N LEU A 118 23.95 -15.88 -3.09
CA LEU A 118 25.13 -15.01 -3.12
C LEU A 118 25.85 -15.01 -1.77
N ALA A 119 25.11 -14.92 -0.66
CA ALA A 119 25.68 -14.99 0.69
C ALA A 119 26.35 -16.34 1.00
N PHE A 120 25.84 -17.44 0.42
CA PHE A 120 26.49 -18.74 0.52
C PHE A 120 27.81 -18.79 -0.25
N LEU A 121 27.82 -18.32 -1.51
CA LEU A 121 29.03 -18.28 -2.33
C LEU A 121 30.11 -17.39 -1.72
N GLN A 122 29.75 -16.23 -1.20
CA GLN A 122 30.68 -15.34 -0.51
C GLN A 122 31.34 -16.04 0.67
N ARG A 123 30.57 -16.76 1.50
CA ARG A 123 31.12 -17.53 2.63
C ARG A 123 32.10 -18.61 2.18
N LEU A 124 31.87 -19.25 1.04
CA LEU A 124 32.81 -20.23 0.48
C LEU A 124 34.09 -19.57 -0.02
N GLU A 125 33.99 -18.41 -0.65
CA GLU A 125 35.16 -17.65 -1.10
C GLU A 125 36.01 -17.16 0.07
N ASP A 126 35.37 -16.63 1.11
CA ASP A 126 36.03 -16.20 2.34
C ASP A 126 36.73 -17.38 3.01
N HIS A 127 36.04 -18.52 3.17
CA HIS A 127 36.64 -19.73 3.74
C HIS A 127 37.83 -20.24 2.91
N ARG A 128 37.71 -20.24 1.57
CA ARG A 128 38.82 -20.62 0.68
C ARG A 128 40.02 -19.69 0.87
N ARG A 129 39.78 -18.38 1.00
CA ARG A 129 40.81 -17.37 1.22
C ARG A 129 41.52 -17.57 2.55
N ASP A 130 40.78 -17.85 3.62
CA ASP A 130 41.34 -18.13 4.94
C ASP A 130 42.24 -19.39 4.92
N MET A 131 41.79 -20.46 4.24
CA MET A 131 42.58 -21.68 4.09
C MET A 131 43.89 -21.47 3.33
N LEU A 132 43.89 -20.62 2.30
CA LEU A 132 45.11 -20.27 1.58
C LEU A 132 46.07 -19.46 2.47
N ALA A 133 45.56 -18.50 3.24
CA ALA A 133 46.39 -17.70 4.14
C ALA A 133 47.04 -18.55 5.25
N LEU A 134 46.35 -19.60 5.74
CA LEU A 134 46.92 -20.53 6.71
C LEU A 134 48.01 -21.44 6.13
N ALA A 135 48.01 -21.69 4.82
CA ALA A 135 48.99 -22.55 4.17
C ALA A 135 50.31 -21.85 3.81
N GLU A 136 50.37 -20.52 3.93
CA GLU A 136 51.58 -19.70 3.66
C GLU A 136 52.42 -19.41 4.92
N ILE A 137 52.04 -19.96 6.09
CA ILE A 137 52.76 -19.88 7.38
C ILE A 137 53.47 -21.21 7.65
#